data_AF-A0A7S6M5W1-F1
#
_entry.id   AF-A0A7S6M5W1-F1
#
_cell.length_a   1.000
_cell.length_b   1.000
_cell.length_c   1.000
_cell.angle_alpha   90.00
_cell.angle_beta   90.00
_cell.angle_gamma   90.00
#
_symmetry.space_group_name_H-M   'P 1'
#
loop_
_entity.id
_entity.type
_entity.pdbx_description
1 polymer ?
#
loop_
_entity_poly.entity_id
_entity_poly.type
_entity_poly.pdbx_seq_one_letter_code
_entity_poly.pdbx_strand_id
1 'polypeptide(L)'
;MNMKSSQSLFAALIGLSLAGPTALAADTPEVEPNGDIGSGTPATLMCGDSLSGTISSPSDTDYWHITTAPQPAGAYRYRLTSAGWPSRSGVLFGLSQTDGVINTAEPVPAQFSTSSGSAPFVNQWYGFGSATTVDFAMSASQISPYSVQFSCEPVTIHVFPRALETGSLQFLSGSVDAWVYDTNFLPLPDNNCAGTHTLAPGVYYIVGTLNNLANDQACPNPAAADADRPVLAYPGAVLSANFSTTASIQVRIVDGFGQVLAPSVSITPYTVAFWRFEVVPPPEIACCFPNGSCQPVTRVDCAQQGGVAQGFGSTCTSNPCPQPAACCRPDGSCEMTLFSGCHDGQWQGTGSSCITVTCIAAGACCFQHGDCAVLFANVCTNQGGAAQGAGTNCGSITCQALCLRGDADCNGRVDNFDIDPYIIGILFANEAPPPALYTGTPQCWTLRTCWGDVNRDNHFNSFDIDPFVACITTLPVPGQHCPTSY
;
A
#
# COMPACT_ATOMS: atom_id res chain seq x y z
N MET A 1 11.53 2.40 -49.89
CA MET A 1 11.86 3.77 -49.45
C MET A 1 12.12 3.71 -47.95
N ASN A 2 13.38 3.79 -47.57
CA ASN A 2 13.86 3.72 -46.19
C ASN A 2 13.67 5.09 -45.53
N MET A 3 12.97 5.15 -44.39
CA MET A 3 13.08 6.29 -43.48
C MET A 3 13.65 5.81 -42.15
N LYS A 4 14.76 6.47 -41.80
CA LYS A 4 15.70 6.16 -40.74
C LYS A 4 15.14 6.56 -39.36
N SER A 5 15.47 5.73 -38.39
CA SER A 5 15.45 5.96 -36.95
C SER A 5 16.14 7.28 -36.57
N SER A 6 15.43 8.10 -35.78
CA SER A 6 15.97 9.27 -35.08
C SER A 6 16.41 8.84 -33.68
N GLN A 7 17.71 8.57 -33.52
CA GLN A 7 18.31 8.41 -32.20
C GLN A 7 18.56 9.78 -31.58
N SER A 8 17.94 10.03 -30.43
CA SER A 8 18.20 11.19 -29.58
C SER A 8 19.60 11.06 -28.96
N LEU A 9 20.49 11.98 -29.32
CA LEU A 9 21.81 12.15 -28.71
C LEU A 9 21.64 12.56 -27.24
N PHE A 10 21.94 11.66 -26.30
CA PHE A 10 22.25 12.04 -24.93
C PHE A 10 23.62 12.73 -24.93
N ALA A 11 23.63 14.05 -24.76
CA ALA A 11 24.86 14.79 -24.49
C ALA A 11 25.34 14.46 -23.07
N ALA A 12 26.34 13.59 -22.96
CA ALA A 12 27.12 13.44 -21.75
C ALA A 12 27.96 14.70 -21.55
N LEU A 13 27.46 15.65 -20.74
CA LEU A 13 28.33 16.68 -20.17
C LEU A 13 29.28 15.98 -19.19
N ILE A 14 30.51 15.73 -19.65
CA ILE A 14 31.64 15.46 -18.77
C ILE A 14 31.88 16.76 -18.01
N GLY A 15 31.43 16.80 -16.75
CA GLY A 15 31.74 17.88 -15.82
C GLY A 15 33.24 17.89 -15.58
N LEU A 16 33.94 18.80 -16.29
CA LEU A 16 35.31 19.15 -15.99
C LEU A 16 35.30 19.84 -14.63
N SER A 17 35.69 19.12 -13.57
CA SER A 17 35.89 19.72 -12.24
C SER A 17 37.04 20.72 -12.35
N LEU A 18 36.70 21.99 -12.45
CA LEU A 18 37.62 23.06 -12.09
C LEU A 18 37.88 22.92 -10.59
N ALA A 19 38.94 22.20 -10.23
CA ALA A 19 39.51 22.29 -8.90
C ALA A 19 39.96 23.75 -8.72
N GLY A 20 39.14 24.53 -8.01
CA GLY A 20 39.55 25.84 -7.51
C GLY A 20 40.82 25.68 -6.66
N PRO A 21 41.60 26.76 -6.49
CA PRO A 21 42.76 26.71 -5.60
C PRO A 21 42.30 26.23 -4.22
N THR A 22 42.85 25.13 -3.74
CA THR A 22 42.70 24.69 -2.35
C THR A 22 43.28 25.79 -1.48
N ALA A 23 42.41 26.61 -0.88
CA ALA A 23 42.82 27.49 0.18
C ALA A 23 43.49 26.65 1.27
N LEU A 24 44.64 27.09 1.76
CA LEU A 24 45.29 26.46 2.91
C LEU A 24 44.31 26.55 4.09
N ALA A 25 44.13 25.43 4.81
CA ALA A 25 43.38 25.39 6.06
C ALA A 25 43.88 26.50 7.00
N ALA A 26 42.97 27.36 7.42
CA ALA A 26 43.27 28.44 8.34
C ALA A 26 43.09 27.95 9.79
N ASP A 27 43.95 28.46 10.69
CA ASP A 27 43.78 28.28 12.12
C ASP A 27 43.30 29.60 12.73
N THR A 28 42.21 29.53 13.50
CA THR A 28 41.65 30.69 14.21
C THR A 28 41.99 30.56 15.70
N PRO A 29 42.93 31.36 16.21
CA PRO A 29 43.29 31.32 17.63
C PRO A 29 42.22 32.00 18.48
N GLU A 30 42.09 31.54 19.72
CA GLU A 30 41.17 32.11 20.70
C GLU A 30 41.53 33.56 21.03
N VAL A 31 40.52 34.34 21.45
CA VAL A 31 40.70 35.72 21.88
C VAL A 31 40.03 35.90 23.24
N GLU A 32 40.85 36.17 24.25
CA GLU A 32 40.42 36.41 25.63
C GLU A 32 40.01 37.86 25.87
N PRO A 33 39.05 38.15 26.78
CA PRO A 33 38.30 37.20 27.61
C PRO A 33 37.16 36.51 26.84
N ASN A 34 37.01 35.20 26.99
CA ASN A 34 35.91 34.42 26.36
C ASN A 34 35.27 33.38 27.29
N GLY A 35 35.30 33.61 28.62
CA GLY A 35 34.87 32.64 29.65
C GLY A 35 33.35 32.46 29.80
N ASP A 36 32.54 33.05 28.93
CA ASP A 36 31.08 32.87 28.88
C ASP A 36 30.56 32.95 27.43
N ILE A 37 29.34 32.41 27.20
CA ILE A 37 28.74 32.37 25.87
C ILE A 37 28.62 33.75 25.23
N GLY A 38 28.32 34.80 25.99
CA GLY A 38 28.14 36.16 25.45
C GLY A 38 29.45 36.84 25.04
N SER A 39 30.59 36.34 25.54
CA SER A 39 31.94 36.81 25.20
C SER A 39 32.71 35.85 24.28
N GLY A 40 32.03 34.86 23.70
CA GLY A 40 32.65 33.82 22.89
C GLY A 40 33.48 34.39 21.74
N THR A 41 34.64 33.79 21.47
CA THR A 41 35.50 34.20 20.36
C THR A 41 34.78 33.95 19.02
N PRO A 42 34.60 34.97 18.16
CA PRO A 42 33.98 34.78 16.86
C PRO A 42 34.95 34.07 15.91
N ALA A 43 34.48 33.00 15.26
CA ALA A 43 35.25 32.26 14.27
C ALA A 43 34.39 32.01 13.02
N THR A 44 34.90 32.37 11.85
CA THR A 44 34.28 32.00 10.56
C THR A 44 35.08 30.89 9.93
N LEU A 45 34.50 29.70 9.79
CA LEU A 45 35.22 28.50 9.39
C LEU A 45 34.82 28.01 8.00
N MET A 46 35.83 27.69 7.20
CA MET A 46 35.74 26.90 5.97
C MET A 46 36.17 25.46 6.23
N CYS A 47 35.75 24.54 5.37
CA CYS A 47 36.03 23.12 5.56
C CYS A 47 37.54 22.84 5.55
N GLY A 48 38.02 22.21 6.63
CA GLY A 48 39.44 21.94 6.84
C GLY A 48 40.12 22.91 7.80
N ASP A 49 39.49 24.03 8.17
CA ASP A 49 40.02 24.98 9.14
C ASP A 49 40.08 24.40 10.56
N SER A 50 40.77 25.10 11.47
CA SER A 50 40.83 24.74 12.88
C SER A 50 40.62 25.94 13.81
N LEU A 51 40.21 25.62 15.04
CA LEU A 51 40.25 26.51 16.19
C LEU A 51 41.43 26.11 17.06
N SER A 52 42.13 27.07 17.65
CA SER A 52 43.21 26.79 18.59
C SER A 52 43.14 27.69 19.81
N GLY A 53 43.69 27.20 20.93
CA GLY A 53 43.64 27.91 22.19
C GLY A 53 44.37 27.19 23.31
N THR A 54 44.28 27.72 24.53
CA THR A 54 44.94 27.21 25.73
C THR A 54 44.02 27.32 26.94
N ILE A 55 43.57 26.17 27.42
CA ILE A 55 42.90 26.04 28.70
C ILE A 55 43.87 26.51 29.80
N SER A 56 43.58 27.63 30.44
CA SER A 56 44.48 28.30 31.39
C SER A 56 44.31 27.78 32.83
N SER A 57 43.19 27.13 33.13
CA SER A 57 42.92 26.43 34.37
C SER A 57 42.00 25.21 34.17
N PRO A 58 41.99 24.19 35.05
CA PRO A 58 41.07 23.04 34.93
C PRO A 58 39.57 23.38 35.06
N SER A 59 39.24 24.59 35.52
CA SER A 59 37.87 25.12 35.57
C SER A 59 37.58 26.09 34.42
N ASP A 60 38.57 26.34 33.57
CA ASP A 60 38.48 27.24 32.43
C ASP A 60 37.65 26.61 31.31
N THR A 61 36.98 27.46 30.53
CA THR A 61 36.17 27.02 29.41
C THR A 61 36.14 28.13 28.37
N ASP A 62 36.56 27.79 27.17
CA ASP A 62 36.66 28.74 26.07
C ASP A 62 35.39 28.66 25.24
N TYR A 63 34.71 29.77 25.09
CA TYR A 63 33.48 29.85 24.31
C TYR A 63 33.76 30.43 22.92
N TRP A 64 33.01 29.95 21.94
CA TRP A 64 33.18 30.27 20.53
C TRP A 64 31.84 30.51 19.85
N HIS A 65 31.77 31.56 19.03
CA HIS A 65 30.69 31.79 18.07
C HIS A 65 31.14 31.34 16.69
N ILE A 66 30.83 30.10 16.33
CA ILE A 66 31.31 29.48 15.10
C ILE A 66 30.30 29.73 13.98
N THR A 67 30.70 30.50 12.98
CA THR A 67 29.91 30.73 11.76
C THR A 67 30.49 29.93 10.60
N THR A 68 29.70 29.06 9.98
CA THR A 68 30.15 28.32 8.80
C THR A 68 30.14 29.25 7.59
N ALA A 69 31.19 29.19 6.77
CA ALA A 69 31.20 29.89 5.49
C ALA A 69 30.06 29.37 4.58
N PRO A 70 29.43 30.24 3.74
CA PRO A 70 28.43 29.80 2.78
C PRO A 70 28.97 28.72 1.83
N GLN A 71 28.14 27.74 1.53
CA GLN A 71 28.36 26.64 0.58
C GLN A 71 27.27 26.70 -0.50
N PRO A 72 27.41 25.98 -1.63
CA PRO A 72 26.29 25.75 -2.54
C PRO A 72 25.06 25.20 -1.79
N ALA A 73 23.86 25.45 -2.31
CA ALA A 73 22.65 24.95 -1.66
C ALA A 73 22.66 23.41 -1.56
N GLY A 74 22.41 22.88 -0.38
CA GLY A 74 22.47 21.44 -0.10
C GLY A 74 22.61 21.17 1.40
N ALA A 75 22.53 19.90 1.80
CA ALA A 75 22.74 19.49 3.19
C ALA A 75 24.20 19.10 3.43
N TYR A 76 24.81 19.68 4.45
CA TYR A 76 26.21 19.44 4.83
C TYR A 76 26.30 19.04 6.29
N ARG A 77 27.11 18.03 6.59
CA ARG A 77 27.49 17.64 7.94
C ARG A 77 28.73 18.42 8.32
N TYR A 78 28.68 19.13 9.43
CA TYR A 78 29.80 19.83 10.03
C TYR A 78 30.24 19.11 11.29
N ARG A 79 31.56 18.99 11.49
CA ARG A 79 32.10 18.24 12.62
C ARG A 79 33.33 18.94 13.20
N LEU A 80 33.29 19.12 14.52
CA LEU A 80 34.40 19.52 15.36
C LEU A 80 35.01 18.30 16.03
N THR A 81 36.31 18.13 15.89
CA THR A 81 37.06 17.04 16.53
C THR A 81 38.38 17.53 17.10
N SER A 82 38.71 17.13 18.33
CA SER A 82 40.03 17.37 18.92
C SER A 82 40.64 16.07 19.41
N ALA A 83 41.97 16.02 19.46
CA ALA A 83 42.71 14.90 20.03
C ALA A 83 42.21 14.54 21.45
N GLY A 84 42.23 13.25 21.78
CA GLY A 84 41.58 12.73 22.98
C GLY A 84 42.30 12.99 24.30
N TRP A 85 43.57 13.43 24.25
CA TRP A 85 44.39 13.69 25.44
C TRP A 85 44.92 15.14 25.50
N PRO A 86 44.94 15.78 26.70
CA PRO A 86 44.22 15.39 27.92
C PRO A 86 42.70 15.25 27.67
N SER A 87 41.97 14.73 28.66
CA SER A 87 40.50 14.60 28.55
C SER A 87 39.90 15.97 28.26
N ARG A 88 39.07 16.04 27.22
CA ARG A 88 38.50 17.26 26.66
C ARG A 88 37.01 17.08 26.47
N SER A 89 36.27 18.16 26.63
CA SER A 89 34.83 18.17 26.39
C SER A 89 34.48 19.29 25.42
N GLY A 90 33.62 18.97 24.47
CA GLY A 90 33.01 19.92 23.56
C GLY A 90 31.50 19.96 23.77
N VAL A 91 30.94 21.16 23.86
CA VAL A 91 29.50 21.37 24.09
C VAL A 91 28.98 22.32 23.03
N LEU A 92 27.96 21.89 22.28
CA LEU A 92 27.16 22.80 21.46
C LEU A 92 25.97 23.26 22.29
N PHE A 93 25.71 24.56 22.25
CA PHE A 93 24.63 25.19 22.98
C PHE A 93 23.42 25.45 22.09
N GLY A 94 22.28 25.49 22.76
CA GLY A 94 21.02 25.96 22.25
C GLY A 94 20.36 26.88 23.28
N LEU A 95 19.07 27.10 23.14
CA LEU A 95 18.21 27.82 24.07
C LEU A 95 17.28 26.83 24.76
N SER A 96 16.95 27.11 26.02
CA SER A 96 15.90 26.35 26.71
C SER A 96 14.53 26.67 26.10
N GLN A 97 13.60 25.73 26.25
CA GLN A 97 12.18 26.00 26.05
C GLN A 97 11.39 25.30 27.14
N THR A 98 10.19 25.81 27.40
CA THR A 98 9.22 25.18 28.29
C THR A 98 7.87 25.21 27.61
N ASP A 99 7.21 24.06 27.51
CA ASP A 99 5.92 23.90 26.84
C ASP A 99 5.89 24.50 25.41
N GLY A 100 7.01 24.38 24.67
CA GLY A 100 7.12 24.92 23.31
C GLY A 100 7.34 26.43 23.23
N VAL A 101 7.73 27.08 24.33
CA VAL A 101 8.09 28.51 24.36
C VAL A 101 9.58 28.66 24.60
N ILE A 102 10.30 29.21 23.61
CA ILE A 102 11.74 29.43 23.66
C ILE A 102 12.08 30.56 24.64
N ASN A 103 12.99 30.29 25.57
CA ASN A 103 13.61 31.31 26.41
C ASN A 103 14.91 31.81 25.76
N THR A 104 14.83 32.93 25.05
CA THR A 104 15.96 33.50 24.31
C THR A 104 17.10 34.03 25.18
N ALA A 105 16.93 34.07 26.50
CA ALA A 105 17.92 34.56 27.45
C ALA A 105 18.66 33.43 28.19
N GLU A 106 18.32 32.17 27.94
CA GLU A 106 18.85 31.03 28.69
C GLU A 106 19.52 30.02 27.75
N PRO A 107 20.83 30.16 27.52
CA PRO A 107 21.60 29.16 26.81
C PRO A 107 21.71 27.87 27.63
N VAL A 108 21.50 26.72 26.98
CA VAL A 108 21.61 25.40 27.60
C VAL A 108 22.36 24.43 26.67
N PRO A 109 23.05 23.40 27.23
CA PRO A 109 23.69 22.38 26.40
C PRO A 109 22.68 21.65 25.51
N ALA A 110 22.89 21.67 24.20
CA ALA A 110 22.07 20.95 23.21
C ALA A 110 22.75 19.65 22.75
N GLN A 111 24.08 19.61 22.74
CA GLN A 111 24.87 18.41 22.44
C GLN A 111 26.18 18.43 23.23
N PHE A 112 26.55 17.31 23.84
CA PHE A 112 27.76 17.20 24.67
C PHE A 112 28.62 16.02 24.20
N SER A 113 29.93 16.19 24.09
CA SER A 113 30.86 15.12 23.79
C SER A 113 32.12 15.22 24.64
N THR A 114 32.58 14.10 25.17
CA THR A 114 33.85 13.97 25.89
C THR A 114 34.79 13.03 25.18
N SER A 115 36.07 13.38 25.16
CA SER A 115 37.11 12.46 24.75
C SER A 115 37.37 11.42 25.84
N SER A 116 37.80 10.23 25.43
CA SER A 116 38.20 9.18 26.36
C SER A 116 39.46 8.48 25.87
N GLY A 117 40.55 8.60 26.63
CA GLY A 117 41.84 8.03 26.23
C GLY A 117 42.35 8.63 24.93
N SER A 118 42.49 7.81 23.89
CA SER A 118 42.92 8.26 22.55
C SER A 118 41.76 8.65 21.63
N ALA A 119 40.51 8.38 22.00
CA ALA A 119 39.35 8.70 21.18
C ALA A 119 39.07 10.21 21.21
N PRO A 120 38.96 10.88 20.05
CA PRO A 120 38.62 12.30 20.01
C PRO A 120 37.19 12.54 20.49
N PHE A 121 36.91 13.71 21.09
CA PHE A 121 35.51 14.15 21.20
C PHE A 121 35.01 14.55 19.82
N VAL A 122 33.69 14.47 19.63
CA VAL A 122 33.02 14.80 18.38
C VAL A 122 31.76 15.59 18.67
N ASN A 123 31.71 16.84 18.21
CA ASN A 123 30.47 17.60 18.10
C ASN A 123 30.10 17.74 16.63
N GLN A 124 28.80 17.63 16.32
CA GLN A 124 28.31 17.55 14.96
C GLN A 124 26.96 18.22 14.82
N TRP A 125 26.83 19.03 13.77
CA TRP A 125 25.58 19.62 13.33
C TRP A 125 25.51 19.57 11.81
N TYR A 126 24.39 20.01 11.27
CA TYR A 126 24.12 20.00 9.85
C TYR A 126 23.59 21.36 9.45
N GLY A 127 23.94 21.83 8.25
CA GLY A 127 23.40 23.07 7.71
C GLY A 127 23.09 22.98 6.21
N PHE A 128 22.48 24.04 5.68
CA PHE A 128 21.75 24.00 4.41
C PHE A 128 22.36 24.86 3.29
N GLY A 129 23.67 25.10 3.35
CA GLY A 129 24.41 25.90 2.37
C GLY A 129 24.50 27.38 2.71
N SER A 130 23.50 27.94 3.40
CA SER A 130 23.63 29.28 3.98
C SER A 130 24.60 29.29 5.16
N ALA A 131 25.22 30.45 5.43
CA ALA A 131 26.01 30.62 6.64
C ALA A 131 25.12 30.41 7.88
N THR A 132 25.57 29.58 8.81
CA THR A 132 24.87 29.32 10.06
C THR A 132 25.86 29.45 11.22
N THR A 133 25.34 29.91 12.35
CA THR A 133 26.14 30.08 13.57
C THR A 133 25.76 29.00 14.58
N VAL A 134 26.74 28.50 15.33
CA VAL A 134 26.54 27.66 16.52
C VAL A 134 27.44 28.14 17.63
N ASP A 135 26.95 28.06 18.86
CA ASP A 135 27.73 28.37 20.05
C ASP A 135 28.38 27.09 20.56
N PHE A 136 29.69 27.15 20.76
CA PHE A 136 30.51 26.00 21.15
C PHE A 136 31.35 26.36 22.37
N ALA A 137 31.43 25.45 23.34
CA ALA A 137 32.36 25.56 24.45
C ALA A 137 33.35 24.40 24.46
N MET A 138 34.60 24.74 24.76
CA MET A 138 35.72 23.83 24.85
C MET A 138 36.26 23.83 26.27
N SER A 139 36.44 22.64 26.87
CA SER A 139 37.08 22.50 28.18
C SER A 139 38.02 21.32 28.23
N ALA A 140 38.94 21.31 29.19
CA ALA A 140 39.84 20.18 29.44
C ALA A 140 40.08 19.94 30.93
N SER A 141 40.41 18.71 31.29
CA SER A 141 40.66 18.32 32.67
C SER A 141 41.94 18.94 33.27
N GLN A 142 42.79 19.54 32.44
CA GLN A 142 44.11 20.07 32.80
C GLN A 142 44.49 21.24 31.89
N ILE A 143 45.39 22.09 32.38
CA ILE A 143 46.00 23.17 31.60
C ILE A 143 46.68 22.57 30.38
N SER A 144 46.22 22.95 29.19
CA SER A 144 46.75 22.40 27.93
C SER A 144 46.37 23.24 26.72
N PRO A 145 47.29 23.38 25.73
CA PRO A 145 46.89 23.89 24.43
C PRO A 145 45.96 22.90 23.74
N TYR A 146 45.08 23.37 22.88
CA TYR A 146 44.19 22.54 22.05
C TYR A 146 44.14 23.02 20.61
N SER A 147 43.72 22.09 19.75
CA SER A 147 43.32 22.38 18.38
C SER A 147 42.08 21.55 18.07
N VAL A 148 41.01 22.22 17.66
CA VAL A 148 39.76 21.61 17.21
C VAL A 148 39.70 21.70 15.71
N GLN A 149 39.71 20.56 15.05
CA GLN A 149 39.62 20.45 13.59
C GLN A 149 38.16 20.56 13.16
N PHE A 150 37.89 21.41 12.17
CA PHE A 150 36.60 21.57 11.55
C PHE A 150 36.55 20.91 10.18
N SER A 151 35.65 19.94 10.03
CA SER A 151 35.44 19.23 8.77
C SER A 151 34.00 19.38 8.31
N CYS A 152 33.80 19.34 7.00
CA CYS A 152 32.48 19.30 6.40
C CYS A 152 32.37 18.21 5.34
N GLU A 153 31.21 17.58 5.23
CA GLU A 153 30.92 16.59 4.20
C GLU A 153 29.49 16.77 3.66
N PRO A 154 29.25 16.65 2.35
CA PRO A 154 27.89 16.63 1.83
C PRO A 154 27.12 15.42 2.37
N VAL A 155 25.83 15.59 2.63
CA VAL A 155 24.97 14.54 3.15
C VAL A 155 24.16 13.90 2.03
N THR A 156 24.05 12.57 2.08
CA THR A 156 23.15 11.82 1.21
C THR A 156 21.70 12.12 1.57
N ILE A 157 20.93 12.62 0.61
CA ILE A 157 19.49 12.81 0.75
C ILE A 157 18.78 11.61 0.10
N HIS A 158 18.04 10.84 0.89
CA HIS A 158 17.35 9.64 0.44
C HIS A 158 16.00 9.98 -0.18
N VAL A 159 15.72 9.49 -1.38
CA VAL A 159 14.49 9.85 -2.10
C VAL A 159 13.38 8.83 -1.80
N PHE A 160 12.17 9.32 -1.52
CA PHE A 160 10.98 8.48 -1.40
C PHE A 160 10.71 7.72 -2.71
N PRO A 161 10.19 6.48 -2.64
CA PRO A 161 10.02 5.63 -3.81
C PRO A 161 8.93 6.11 -4.78
N ARG A 162 8.05 7.03 -4.35
CA ARG A 162 7.06 7.69 -5.19
C ARG A 162 6.70 9.08 -4.65
N ALA A 163 6.08 9.90 -5.50
CA ALA A 163 5.42 11.12 -5.09
C ALA A 163 4.16 10.82 -4.24
N LEU A 164 3.78 11.79 -3.41
CA LEU A 164 2.66 11.76 -2.49
C LEU A 164 1.55 12.68 -2.99
N GLU A 165 0.29 12.32 -2.81
CA GLU A 165 -0.83 13.22 -3.14
C GLU A 165 -0.97 14.36 -2.14
N THR A 166 -1.42 15.53 -2.61
CA THR A 166 -1.94 16.57 -1.73
C THR A 166 -3.07 16.02 -0.86
N GLY A 167 -3.09 16.39 0.42
CA GLY A 167 -4.11 15.96 1.36
C GLY A 167 -3.53 15.84 2.76
N SER A 168 -4.22 15.12 3.64
CA SER A 168 -3.77 14.82 5.00
C SER A 168 -2.65 13.79 5.00
N LEU A 169 -1.40 14.27 5.03
CA LEU A 169 -0.23 13.41 5.14
C LEU A 169 0.02 13.06 6.60
N GLN A 170 -0.12 11.78 6.95
CA GLN A 170 0.16 11.30 8.31
C GLN A 170 1.60 10.81 8.41
N PHE A 171 2.38 11.49 9.25
CA PHE A 171 3.77 11.14 9.52
C PHE A 171 3.80 10.16 10.68
N LEU A 172 4.10 8.91 10.37
CA LEU A 172 4.24 7.85 11.36
C LEU A 172 5.74 7.67 11.58
N SER A 173 6.29 8.45 12.52
CA SER A 173 7.73 8.48 12.80
C SER A 173 8.19 7.43 13.83
N GLY A 174 7.29 6.74 14.52
CA GLY A 174 7.66 5.76 15.55
C GLY A 174 8.52 6.41 16.64
N SER A 175 9.78 6.00 16.76
CA SER A 175 10.78 6.58 17.69
C SER A 175 11.69 7.64 17.05
N VAL A 176 11.38 8.09 15.84
CA VAL A 176 12.14 9.13 15.13
C VAL A 176 11.58 10.50 15.49
N ASP A 177 12.45 11.37 15.99
CA ASP A 177 12.21 12.80 16.15
C ASP A 177 12.62 13.50 14.86
N ALA A 178 11.66 14.16 14.22
CA ALA A 178 11.80 14.63 12.84
C ALA A 178 10.98 15.87 12.52
N TRP A 179 11.61 16.79 11.82
CA TRP A 179 11.02 18.02 11.28
C TRP A 179 10.83 17.89 9.76
N VAL A 180 9.80 18.54 9.22
CA VAL A 180 9.63 18.70 7.77
C VAL A 180 10.24 20.03 7.32
N TYR A 181 10.76 20.11 6.10
CA TYR A 181 11.33 21.33 5.53
C TYR A 181 10.80 21.55 4.12
N ASP A 182 10.68 22.81 3.73
CA ASP A 182 10.37 23.18 2.35
C ASP A 182 11.57 23.01 1.41
N THR A 183 11.38 23.38 0.14
CA THR A 183 12.44 23.29 -0.88
C THR A 183 13.66 24.17 -0.61
N ASN A 184 13.58 25.14 0.30
CA ASN A 184 14.65 26.05 0.69
C ASN A 184 15.30 25.65 2.02
N PHE A 185 14.96 24.46 2.55
CA PHE A 185 15.37 24.01 3.87
C PHE A 185 14.93 24.96 5.01
N LEU A 186 13.76 25.59 4.87
CA LEU A 186 13.11 26.26 5.99
C LEU A 186 12.17 25.26 6.69
N PRO A 187 12.27 25.14 8.02
CA PRO A 187 11.33 24.30 8.77
C PRO A 187 9.92 24.88 8.66
N LEU A 188 8.92 24.04 8.43
CA LEU A 188 7.54 24.52 8.37
C LEU A 188 7.05 24.85 9.80
N PRO A 189 6.38 25.99 10.02
CA PRO A 189 6.06 26.45 11.38
C PRO A 189 5.12 25.52 12.19
N ASP A 190 4.39 24.60 11.54
CA ASP A 190 3.41 23.72 12.18
C ASP A 190 3.92 22.28 12.41
N ASN A 191 5.23 22.01 12.32
CA ASN A 191 5.71 20.67 11.96
C ASN A 191 6.73 19.97 12.85
N ASN A 192 6.67 20.15 14.17
CA ASN A 192 7.30 19.14 15.00
C ASN A 192 6.47 18.65 16.17
N CYS A 193 6.68 17.36 16.43
CA CYS A 193 6.12 16.49 17.44
C CYS A 193 4.95 15.56 17.04
N ALA A 194 4.96 15.12 15.77
CA ALA A 194 3.98 14.25 15.12
C ALA A 194 2.64 14.94 14.79
N GLY A 195 2.19 14.83 13.54
CA GLY A 195 1.00 15.50 13.08
C GLY A 195 0.54 15.09 11.68
N THR A 196 -0.65 15.59 11.32
CA THR A 196 -1.19 15.53 9.97
C THR A 196 -0.90 16.86 9.28
N HIS A 197 -0.27 16.83 8.12
CA HIS A 197 0.04 18.04 7.35
C HIS A 197 -0.74 18.08 6.05
N THR A 198 -1.22 19.27 5.68
CA THR A 198 -1.72 19.54 4.33
C THR A 198 -0.65 20.33 3.59
N LEU A 199 0.06 19.68 2.69
CA LEU A 199 1.12 20.28 1.90
C LEU A 199 0.61 20.60 0.49
N ALA A 200 1.00 21.76 -0.03
CA ALA A 200 0.79 22.12 -1.43
C ALA A 200 1.69 21.27 -2.34
N PRO A 201 1.42 21.22 -3.66
CA PRO A 201 2.35 20.59 -4.59
C PRO A 201 3.74 21.22 -4.52
N GLY A 202 4.78 20.40 -4.41
CA GLY A 202 6.15 20.87 -4.22
C GLY A 202 7.11 19.80 -3.72
N VAL A 203 8.36 20.21 -3.55
CA VAL A 203 9.44 19.38 -3.00
C VAL A 203 9.61 19.72 -1.52
N TYR A 204 9.71 18.67 -0.71
CA TYR A 204 9.87 18.77 0.73
C TYR A 204 10.92 17.78 1.22
N TYR A 205 11.42 18.03 2.42
CA TYR A 205 12.37 17.18 3.10
C TYR A 205 11.86 16.76 4.47
N ILE A 206 12.20 15.56 4.88
CA ILE A 206 12.12 15.14 6.29
C ILE A 206 13.55 15.03 6.78
N VAL A 207 13.80 15.65 7.93
CA VAL A 207 15.08 15.57 8.61
C VAL A 207 14.80 14.90 9.95
N GLY A 208 15.57 13.89 10.35
CA GLY A 208 15.24 13.08 11.52
C GLY A 208 16.43 12.45 12.25
N THR A 209 16.28 12.25 13.56
CA THR A 209 17.18 11.48 14.43
C THR A 209 16.37 10.69 15.48
N LEU A 210 17.04 10.04 16.44
CA LEU A 210 16.38 9.32 17.54
C LEU A 210 16.06 10.17 18.76
N ASN A 211 16.75 11.31 18.90
CA ASN A 211 16.73 12.02 20.16
C ASN A 211 17.07 13.50 19.97
N ASN A 212 16.07 14.36 20.16
CA ASN A 212 16.13 15.80 20.02
C ASN A 212 16.80 16.23 18.71
N LEU A 213 16.02 16.28 17.63
CA LEU A 213 16.40 17.00 16.43
C LEU A 213 16.16 18.50 16.68
N ALA A 214 17.18 19.15 17.22
CA ALA A 214 17.12 20.58 17.52
C ALA A 214 17.35 21.39 16.25
N ASN A 215 16.37 22.21 15.88
CA ASN A 215 16.51 23.34 14.97
C ASN A 215 16.16 24.63 15.76
N ASP A 216 16.02 25.76 15.07
CA ASP A 216 15.68 27.07 15.67
C ASP A 216 14.18 27.28 15.94
N GLN A 217 13.36 26.24 15.78
CA GLN A 217 11.91 26.32 15.94
C GLN A 217 11.46 25.60 17.21
N ALA A 218 10.46 26.16 17.87
CA ALA A 218 9.84 25.56 19.05
C ALA A 218 8.86 24.47 18.62
N CYS A 219 8.72 23.41 19.41
CA CYS A 219 7.65 22.43 19.18
C CYS A 219 6.32 23.01 19.71
N PRO A 220 5.32 23.31 18.86
CA PRO A 220 4.10 23.96 19.31
C PRO A 220 3.13 23.00 20.03
N ASN A 221 3.43 21.69 20.08
CA ASN A 221 2.66 20.71 20.83
C ASN A 221 3.27 20.52 22.23
N PRO A 222 2.70 21.11 23.30
CA PRO A 222 3.25 21.00 24.65
C PRO A 222 3.19 19.57 25.22
N ALA A 223 2.37 18.68 24.64
CA ALA A 223 2.30 17.27 25.05
C ALA A 223 3.41 16.40 24.44
N ALA A 224 4.29 16.98 23.64
CA ALA A 224 5.35 16.27 22.97
C ALA A 224 6.57 16.04 23.86
N ALA A 225 7.29 14.95 23.57
CA ALA A 225 8.56 14.67 24.25
C ALA A 225 9.62 15.78 24.08
N ASP A 226 9.49 16.63 23.05
CA ASP A 226 10.49 17.64 22.70
C ASP A 226 10.10 19.08 23.12
N ALA A 227 8.93 19.29 23.74
CA ALA A 227 8.44 20.63 24.14
C ALA A 227 9.31 21.33 25.20
N ASP A 228 10.10 20.58 25.96
CA ASP A 228 11.00 21.07 27.01
C ASP A 228 12.49 20.83 26.67
N ARG A 229 12.82 20.56 25.40
CA ARG A 229 14.17 20.19 24.98
C ARG A 229 14.88 21.33 24.25
N PRO A 230 16.22 21.42 24.31
CA PRO A 230 16.95 22.52 23.70
C PRO A 230 16.68 22.70 22.20
N VAL A 231 16.50 23.94 21.78
CA VAL A 231 16.44 24.39 20.38
C VAL A 231 17.72 25.15 20.01
N LEU A 232 18.05 25.32 18.74
CA LEU A 232 19.18 26.15 18.33
C LEU A 232 18.85 27.65 18.42
N ALA A 233 19.85 28.46 18.77
CA ALA A 233 19.70 29.92 18.86
C ALA A 233 19.67 30.61 17.49
N TYR A 234 20.24 29.96 16.46
CA TYR A 234 20.40 30.54 15.13
C TYR A 234 19.75 29.65 14.06
N PRO A 235 19.14 30.24 13.03
CA PRO A 235 18.49 29.51 11.95
C PRO A 235 19.50 28.86 11.00
N GLY A 236 19.03 27.89 10.22
CA GLY A 236 19.78 27.30 9.12
C GLY A 236 20.68 26.12 9.51
N ALA A 237 20.55 25.62 10.74
CA ALA A 237 21.20 24.42 11.23
C ALA A 237 20.23 23.47 11.92
N VAL A 238 20.66 22.20 12.01
CA VAL A 238 20.06 21.19 12.87
C VAL A 238 21.13 20.38 13.58
N LEU A 239 20.84 19.86 14.77
CA LEU A 239 21.69 18.86 15.43
C LEU A 239 20.85 17.75 16.06
N SER A 240 21.53 16.66 16.39
CA SER A 240 20.96 15.53 17.11
C SER A 240 21.55 15.47 18.52
N ALA A 241 20.73 15.31 19.55
CA ALA A 241 21.21 15.01 20.92
C ALA A 241 21.40 13.51 21.18
N ASN A 242 21.21 12.64 20.18
CA ASN A 242 21.54 11.21 20.33
C ASN A 242 23.06 11.01 20.47
N PHE A 243 23.55 10.71 21.66
CA PHE A 243 24.99 10.57 21.94
C PHE A 243 25.48 9.11 22.09
N SER A 244 24.58 8.13 22.13
CA SER A 244 24.93 6.75 22.51
C SER A 244 24.29 5.66 21.65
N THR A 245 23.18 5.95 20.96
CA THR A 245 22.41 4.92 20.27
C THR A 245 22.83 4.81 18.81
N THR A 246 23.07 3.58 18.36
CA THR A 246 23.17 3.24 16.94
C THR A 246 21.95 2.42 16.56
N ALA A 247 21.27 2.79 15.49
CA ALA A 247 20.06 2.12 15.03
C ALA A 247 19.87 2.28 13.53
N SER A 248 18.82 1.65 12.99
CA SER A 248 18.28 2.02 11.69
C SER A 248 16.95 2.73 11.89
N ILE A 249 16.80 3.91 11.28
CA ILE A 249 15.59 4.71 11.35
C ILE A 249 14.96 4.83 9.96
N GLN A 250 13.63 4.91 9.93
CA GLN A 250 12.85 5.01 8.72
C GLN A 250 11.60 5.83 9.03
N VAL A 251 11.20 6.68 8.07
CA VAL A 251 9.96 7.43 8.17
C VAL A 251 8.91 6.81 7.27
N ARG A 252 7.66 6.87 7.72
CA ARG A 252 6.48 6.41 7.00
C ARG A 252 5.51 7.56 6.82
N ILE A 253 4.99 7.73 5.61
CA ILE A 253 3.92 8.69 5.31
C ILE A 253 2.72 7.92 4.77
N VAL A 254 1.52 8.30 5.20
CA VAL A 254 0.25 7.81 4.64
C VAL A 254 -0.39 8.93 3.82
N ASP A 255 -0.73 8.64 2.56
CA ASP A 255 -1.51 9.51 1.67
C ASP A 255 -2.81 8.82 1.20
N GLY A 256 -3.52 9.43 0.25
CA GLY A 256 -4.77 8.90 -0.30
C GLY A 256 -4.65 7.53 -0.99
N PHE A 257 -3.45 7.11 -1.39
CA PHE A 257 -3.14 5.80 -2.00
C PHE A 257 -2.64 4.76 -0.99
N GLY A 258 -2.44 5.15 0.27
CA GLY A 258 -1.98 4.27 1.33
C GLY A 258 -0.58 4.65 1.81
N GLN A 259 0.14 3.67 2.35
CA GLN A 259 1.40 3.93 3.04
C GLN A 259 2.59 3.94 2.07
N VAL A 260 3.52 4.87 2.28
CA VAL A 260 4.82 4.92 1.63
C VAL A 260 5.91 4.91 2.69
N LEU A 261 6.87 4.01 2.51
CA LEU A 261 8.05 3.89 3.36
C LEU A 261 9.23 4.56 2.66
N ALA A 262 9.93 5.43 3.39
CA ALA A 262 11.21 5.97 2.96
C ALA A 262 12.30 4.87 2.99
N PRO A 263 13.43 5.00 2.30
CA PRO A 263 14.59 4.13 2.54
C PRO A 263 15.04 4.18 4.00
N SER A 264 15.39 3.03 4.59
CA SER A 264 15.93 2.95 5.95
C SER A 264 17.35 3.50 6.01
N VAL A 265 17.69 4.26 7.06
CA VAL A 265 18.99 4.91 7.22
C VAL A 265 19.65 4.43 8.51
N SER A 266 20.88 3.94 8.42
CA SER A 266 21.69 3.61 9.59
C SER A 266 22.26 4.88 10.20
N ILE A 267 22.04 5.06 11.50
CA ILE A 267 22.49 6.21 12.26
C ILE A 267 23.40 5.78 13.40
N THR A 268 24.39 6.61 13.68
CA THR A 268 25.30 6.50 14.82
C THR A 268 25.12 7.75 15.71
N PRO A 269 25.78 7.89 16.86
CA PRO A 269 25.74 9.12 17.64
C PRO A 269 25.89 10.39 16.77
N TYR A 270 25.04 11.37 17.05
CA TYR A 270 24.89 12.67 16.38
C TYR A 270 24.49 12.62 14.90
N THR A 271 24.21 11.45 14.34
CA THR A 271 23.79 11.35 12.93
C THR A 271 22.36 11.85 12.76
N VAL A 272 22.16 12.71 11.76
CA VAL A 272 20.84 13.15 11.27
C VAL A 272 20.63 12.57 9.87
N ALA A 273 19.46 11.97 9.65
CA ALA A 273 19.05 11.41 8.37
C ALA A 273 18.18 12.42 7.59
N PHE A 274 18.30 12.38 6.26
CA PHE A 274 17.61 13.28 5.35
C PHE A 274 16.85 12.49 4.30
N TRP A 275 15.56 12.77 4.16
CA TRP A 275 14.73 12.22 3.10
C TRP A 275 14.11 13.33 2.28
N ARG A 276 13.98 13.12 0.96
CA ARG A 276 13.28 13.99 0.03
C ARG A 276 12.01 13.30 -0.45
N PHE A 277 10.90 14.03 -0.45
CA PHE A 277 9.65 13.60 -1.07
C PHE A 277 9.06 14.72 -1.91
N GLU A 278 8.15 14.35 -2.80
CA GLU A 278 7.46 15.29 -3.68
C GLU A 278 5.97 15.14 -3.44
N VAL A 279 5.29 16.26 -3.26
CA VAL A 279 3.83 16.34 -3.18
C VAL A 279 3.33 16.78 -4.54
N VAL A 280 2.40 16.02 -5.11
CA VAL A 280 1.80 16.30 -6.42
C VAL A 280 0.29 16.50 -6.27
N PRO A 281 -0.36 17.27 -7.18
CA PRO A 281 -1.81 17.29 -7.24
C PRO A 281 -2.35 15.86 -7.39
N PRO A 282 -3.58 15.57 -6.95
CA PRO A 282 -4.15 14.24 -7.09
C PRO A 282 -4.16 13.87 -8.58
N PRO A 283 -3.47 12.80 -9.01
CA PRO A 283 -3.45 12.43 -10.41
C PRO A 283 -4.87 12.03 -10.85
N GLU A 284 -5.21 12.40 -12.07
CA GLU A 284 -6.35 11.80 -12.75
C GLU A 284 -6.06 10.31 -12.95
N ILE A 285 -7.04 9.49 -12.60
CA ILE A 285 -7.03 8.05 -12.81
C ILE A 285 -8.22 7.68 -13.69
N ALA A 286 -8.16 6.50 -14.31
CA ALA A 286 -9.33 5.97 -14.99
C ALA A 286 -10.47 5.74 -13.99
N CYS A 287 -11.61 6.37 -14.21
CA CYS A 287 -12.85 6.13 -13.46
C CYS A 287 -13.85 5.37 -14.33
N CYS A 288 -14.25 4.18 -13.88
CA CYS A 288 -15.14 3.31 -14.63
C CYS A 288 -16.58 3.41 -14.17
N PHE A 289 -17.47 3.76 -15.11
CA PHE A 289 -18.89 3.89 -14.86
C PHE A 289 -19.67 2.64 -15.29
N PRO A 290 -20.87 2.41 -14.74
CA PRO A 290 -21.71 1.25 -15.09
C PRO A 290 -22.07 1.14 -16.58
N ASN A 291 -22.05 2.25 -17.32
CA ASN A 291 -22.29 2.27 -18.77
C ASN A 291 -21.04 1.93 -19.62
N GLY A 292 -19.91 1.56 -18.99
CA GLY A 292 -18.64 1.27 -19.66
C GLY A 292 -17.84 2.48 -20.10
N SER A 293 -18.31 3.69 -19.80
CA SER A 293 -17.53 4.91 -20.04
C SER A 293 -16.37 5.02 -19.05
N CYS A 294 -15.27 5.59 -19.53
CA CYS A 294 -14.10 5.93 -18.74
C CYS A 294 -13.92 7.44 -18.75
N GLN A 295 -13.76 8.05 -17.57
CA GLN A 295 -13.35 9.44 -17.47
C GLN A 295 -12.07 9.55 -16.63
N PRO A 296 -11.08 10.38 -17.05
CA PRO A 296 -9.93 10.70 -16.23
C PRO A 296 -10.36 11.72 -15.17
N VAL A 297 -10.49 11.29 -13.92
CA VAL A 297 -10.86 12.14 -12.78
C VAL A 297 -10.09 11.70 -11.54
N THR A 298 -10.09 12.51 -10.47
CA THR A 298 -9.47 12.08 -9.21
C THR A 298 -10.25 10.91 -8.59
N ARG A 299 -9.63 10.15 -7.69
CA ARG A 299 -10.31 9.06 -6.96
C ARG A 299 -11.55 9.56 -6.21
N VAL A 300 -11.45 10.72 -5.57
CA VAL A 300 -12.53 11.31 -4.79
C VAL A 300 -13.69 11.69 -5.70
N ASP A 301 -13.40 12.36 -6.81
CA ASP A 301 -14.42 12.73 -7.80
C ASP A 301 -15.07 11.50 -8.43
N CYS A 302 -14.28 10.46 -8.71
CA CYS A 302 -14.79 9.20 -9.24
C CYS A 302 -15.86 8.58 -8.34
N ALA A 303 -15.57 8.48 -7.03
CA ALA A 303 -16.51 7.95 -6.06
C ALA A 303 -17.75 8.84 -5.91
N GLN A 304 -17.57 10.17 -5.91
CA GLN A 304 -18.69 11.13 -5.85
C GLN A 304 -19.60 11.04 -7.09
N GLN A 305 -19.05 10.71 -8.25
CA GLN A 305 -19.79 10.49 -9.49
C GLN A 305 -20.39 9.08 -9.62
N GLY A 306 -20.24 8.22 -8.60
CA GLY A 306 -20.75 6.84 -8.61
C GLY A 306 -19.96 5.88 -9.50
N GLY A 307 -18.73 6.24 -9.86
CA GLY A 307 -17.82 5.39 -10.61
C GLY A 307 -16.89 4.56 -9.71
N VAL A 308 -16.18 3.62 -10.34
CA VAL A 308 -15.16 2.78 -9.70
C VAL A 308 -13.77 3.20 -10.16
N ALA A 309 -13.02 3.78 -9.23
CA ALA A 309 -11.65 4.23 -9.43
C ALA A 309 -10.71 3.05 -9.74
N GLN A 310 -9.91 3.18 -10.79
CA GLN A 310 -8.86 2.21 -11.13
C GLN A 310 -7.55 2.50 -10.35
N GLY A 311 -6.53 1.65 -10.53
CA GLY A 311 -5.24 1.80 -9.86
C GLY A 311 -4.44 3.05 -10.29
N PHE A 312 -3.41 3.41 -9.53
CA PHE A 312 -2.48 4.49 -9.89
C PHE A 312 -1.83 4.22 -11.26
N GLY A 313 -1.69 5.26 -12.08
CA GLY A 313 -1.14 5.16 -13.44
C GLY A 313 -2.12 4.59 -14.48
N SER A 314 -3.35 4.24 -14.10
CA SER A 314 -4.40 3.89 -15.06
C SER A 314 -4.81 5.10 -15.90
N THR A 315 -5.14 4.87 -17.17
CA THR A 315 -5.56 5.93 -18.10
C THR A 315 -6.79 5.48 -18.89
N CYS A 316 -7.56 6.43 -19.43
CA CYS A 316 -8.69 6.12 -20.31
C CYS A 316 -8.31 5.90 -21.77
N THR A 317 -7.02 6.00 -22.15
CA THR A 317 -6.56 5.91 -23.55
C THR A 317 -6.93 4.58 -24.23
N SER A 318 -6.88 3.48 -23.49
CA SER A 318 -7.29 2.16 -23.97
C SER A 318 -8.60 1.67 -23.34
N ASN A 319 -9.41 2.58 -22.78
CA ASN A 319 -10.59 2.32 -21.94
C ASN A 319 -10.52 1.01 -21.12
N PRO A 320 -9.98 1.04 -19.89
CA PRO A 320 -9.86 -0.15 -19.05
C PRO A 320 -11.20 -0.64 -18.48
N CYS A 321 -12.30 0.07 -18.74
CA CYS A 321 -13.58 -0.23 -18.11
C CYS A 321 -14.29 -1.40 -18.79
N PRO A 322 -14.94 -2.29 -18.00
CA PRO A 322 -15.77 -3.33 -18.56
C PRO A 322 -16.78 -2.75 -19.55
N GLN A 323 -16.81 -3.28 -20.78
CA GLN A 323 -17.73 -2.82 -21.81
C GLN A 323 -19.06 -3.57 -21.70
N PRO A 324 -20.21 -2.86 -21.78
CA PRO A 324 -21.50 -3.50 -21.91
C PRO A 324 -21.52 -4.39 -23.15
N ALA A 325 -22.20 -5.52 -23.03
CA ALA A 325 -22.42 -6.43 -24.15
C ALA A 325 -23.84 -6.98 -24.09
N ALA A 326 -24.23 -7.73 -25.13
CA ALA A 326 -25.55 -8.30 -25.21
C ALA A 326 -25.75 -9.38 -24.12
N CYS A 327 -26.83 -9.23 -23.37
CA CYS A 327 -27.37 -10.20 -22.45
C CYS A 327 -28.75 -10.63 -22.95
N CYS A 328 -28.90 -11.92 -23.28
CA CYS A 328 -30.19 -12.45 -23.68
C CYS A 328 -30.99 -12.86 -22.46
N ARG A 329 -32.17 -12.28 -22.30
CA ARG A 329 -33.11 -12.58 -21.21
C ARG A 329 -33.97 -13.81 -21.55
N PRO A 330 -34.53 -14.52 -20.54
CA PRO A 330 -35.32 -15.72 -20.77
C PRO A 330 -36.57 -15.51 -21.64
N ASP A 331 -37.12 -14.28 -21.65
CA ASP A 331 -38.26 -13.90 -22.50
C ASP A 331 -37.88 -13.65 -23.97
N GLY A 332 -36.59 -13.75 -24.31
CA GLY A 332 -36.06 -13.47 -25.64
C GLY A 332 -35.73 -12.01 -25.89
N SER A 333 -35.92 -11.12 -24.91
CA SER A 333 -35.43 -9.74 -25.01
C SER A 333 -33.91 -9.69 -24.91
N CYS A 334 -33.32 -8.65 -25.52
CA CYS A 334 -31.90 -8.37 -25.45
C CYS A 334 -31.65 -7.07 -24.70
N GLU A 335 -30.73 -7.10 -23.74
CA GLU A 335 -30.30 -5.93 -22.99
C GLU A 335 -28.79 -5.73 -23.13
N MET A 336 -28.37 -4.48 -23.34
CA MET A 336 -26.95 -4.10 -23.23
C MET A 336 -26.62 -3.84 -21.77
N THR A 337 -25.81 -4.70 -21.15
CA THR A 337 -25.44 -4.58 -19.74
C THR A 337 -24.02 -5.07 -19.50
N LEU A 338 -23.45 -4.82 -18.32
CA LEU A 338 -22.16 -5.39 -17.94
C LEU A 338 -22.32 -6.89 -17.62
N PHE A 339 -21.22 -7.64 -17.63
CA PHE A 339 -21.25 -9.07 -17.27
C PHE A 339 -21.92 -9.31 -15.91
N SER A 340 -21.62 -8.47 -14.91
CA SER A 340 -22.24 -8.54 -13.57
C SER A 340 -23.73 -8.21 -13.55
N GLY A 341 -24.24 -7.48 -14.56
CA GLY A 341 -25.67 -7.13 -14.69
C GLY A 341 -26.48 -8.18 -15.47
N CYS A 342 -25.83 -9.15 -16.11
CA CYS A 342 -26.50 -10.22 -16.86
C CYS A 342 -26.94 -11.38 -15.95
N HIS A 343 -27.66 -11.06 -14.88
CA HIS A 343 -28.26 -12.06 -13.98
C HIS A 343 -29.43 -12.78 -14.68
N ASP A 344 -29.56 -14.10 -14.50
CA ASP A 344 -30.60 -14.93 -15.12
C ASP A 344 -30.69 -14.89 -16.66
N GLY A 345 -29.67 -14.34 -17.33
CA GLY A 345 -29.58 -14.25 -18.79
C GLY A 345 -28.37 -15.00 -19.35
N GLN A 346 -28.32 -15.14 -20.68
CA GLN A 346 -27.12 -15.61 -21.37
C GLN A 346 -26.26 -14.46 -21.84
N TRP A 347 -25.08 -14.34 -21.23
CA TRP A 347 -24.02 -13.46 -21.69
C TRP A 347 -23.49 -13.88 -23.05
N GLN A 348 -23.46 -12.97 -24.02
CA GLN A 348 -23.03 -13.26 -25.39
C GLN A 348 -21.54 -12.95 -25.64
N GLY A 349 -20.80 -12.58 -24.59
CA GLY A 349 -19.38 -12.24 -24.69
C GLY A 349 -19.15 -10.75 -24.91
N THR A 350 -17.97 -10.27 -24.54
CA THR A 350 -17.54 -8.88 -24.74
C THR A 350 -17.56 -8.49 -26.22
N GLY A 351 -18.05 -7.29 -26.52
CA GLY A 351 -18.16 -6.76 -27.90
C GLY A 351 -19.42 -7.20 -28.66
N SER A 352 -20.25 -8.09 -28.10
CA SER A 352 -21.56 -8.41 -28.65
C SER A 352 -22.55 -7.24 -28.50
N SER A 353 -23.51 -7.10 -29.41
CA SER A 353 -24.51 -6.03 -29.42
C SER A 353 -25.90 -6.58 -29.64
N CYS A 354 -26.91 -6.03 -28.98
CA CYS A 354 -28.32 -6.37 -29.22
C CYS A 354 -28.83 -6.02 -30.62
N ILE A 355 -28.05 -5.30 -31.42
CA ILE A 355 -28.36 -5.05 -32.84
C ILE A 355 -28.03 -6.28 -33.70
N THR A 356 -26.96 -7.01 -33.35
CA THR A 356 -26.45 -8.14 -34.13
C THR A 356 -26.77 -9.49 -33.51
N VAL A 357 -26.95 -9.53 -32.19
CA VAL A 357 -27.38 -10.71 -31.45
C VAL A 357 -28.90 -10.83 -31.55
N THR A 358 -29.36 -11.93 -32.12
CA THR A 358 -30.76 -12.35 -32.03
C THR A 358 -30.94 -13.20 -30.77
N CYS A 359 -31.61 -12.64 -29.77
CA CYS A 359 -31.94 -13.39 -28.57
C CYS A 359 -33.11 -14.33 -28.82
N ILE A 360 -32.93 -15.59 -28.42
CA ILE A 360 -33.93 -16.64 -28.52
C ILE A 360 -34.47 -16.86 -27.12
N ALA A 361 -35.79 -16.78 -26.96
CA ALA A 361 -36.44 -17.04 -25.69
C ALA A 361 -36.08 -18.43 -25.16
N ALA A 362 -35.90 -18.52 -23.85
CA ALA A 362 -35.82 -19.80 -23.16
C ALA A 362 -37.08 -20.63 -23.45
N GLY A 363 -36.93 -21.94 -23.42
CA GLY A 363 -38.00 -22.89 -23.73
C GLY A 363 -38.09 -23.98 -22.67
N ALA A 364 -39.17 -24.75 -22.71
CA ALA A 364 -39.29 -25.95 -21.91
C ALA A 364 -38.15 -26.93 -22.25
N CYS A 365 -37.51 -27.44 -21.20
CA CYS A 365 -36.45 -28.41 -21.23
C CYS A 365 -36.95 -29.67 -20.51
N CYS A 366 -37.13 -30.75 -21.25
CA CYS A 366 -37.60 -32.01 -20.70
C CYS A 366 -36.42 -32.91 -20.33
N PHE A 367 -36.40 -33.38 -19.08
CA PHE A 367 -35.41 -34.34 -18.61
C PHE A 367 -35.95 -35.78 -18.65
N GLN A 368 -35.05 -36.75 -18.56
CA GLN A 368 -35.37 -38.18 -18.72
C GLN A 368 -36.39 -38.70 -17.70
N HIS A 369 -36.49 -38.06 -16.53
CA HIS A 369 -37.44 -38.42 -15.46
C HIS A 369 -38.79 -37.70 -15.55
N GLY A 370 -39.07 -36.97 -16.63
CA GLY A 370 -40.29 -36.17 -16.80
C GLY A 370 -40.23 -34.79 -16.13
N ASP A 371 -39.14 -34.47 -15.44
CA ASP A 371 -38.88 -33.14 -14.89
C ASP A 371 -38.82 -32.11 -16.03
N CYS A 372 -39.36 -30.91 -15.80
CA CYS A 372 -39.36 -29.82 -16.77
C CYS A 372 -38.84 -28.52 -16.15
N ALA A 373 -37.93 -27.85 -16.86
CA ALA A 373 -37.46 -26.50 -16.52
C ALA A 373 -37.52 -25.57 -17.74
N VAL A 374 -37.67 -24.26 -17.53
CA VAL A 374 -37.54 -23.29 -18.63
C VAL A 374 -36.09 -22.83 -18.70
N LEU A 375 -35.38 -23.27 -19.73
CA LEU A 375 -33.94 -23.05 -19.90
C LEU A 375 -33.63 -22.60 -21.34
N PHE A 376 -32.49 -21.94 -21.51
CA PHE A 376 -31.94 -21.73 -22.85
C PHE A 376 -31.58 -23.06 -23.48
N ALA A 377 -31.75 -23.19 -24.80
CA ALA A 377 -31.60 -24.47 -25.50
C ALA A 377 -30.22 -25.13 -25.28
N ASN A 378 -29.14 -24.32 -25.29
CA ASN A 378 -27.78 -24.80 -25.01
C ASN A 378 -27.60 -25.25 -23.55
N VAL A 379 -28.20 -24.55 -22.59
CA VAL A 379 -28.17 -24.94 -21.17
C VAL A 379 -28.94 -26.24 -20.99
N CYS A 380 -30.10 -26.37 -21.64
CA CYS A 380 -30.91 -27.58 -21.63
C CYS A 380 -30.12 -28.80 -22.13
N THR A 381 -29.50 -28.70 -23.31
CA THR A 381 -28.73 -29.80 -23.87
C THR A 381 -27.48 -30.12 -23.04
N ASN A 382 -26.81 -29.11 -22.47
CA ASN A 382 -25.64 -29.32 -21.61
C ASN A 382 -26.00 -30.01 -20.29
N GLN A 383 -27.23 -29.86 -19.81
CA GLN A 383 -27.76 -30.57 -18.64
C GLN A 383 -28.40 -31.93 -18.99
N GLY A 384 -28.26 -32.41 -20.24
CA GLY A 384 -28.82 -33.70 -20.67
C GLY A 384 -30.32 -33.70 -20.93
N GLY A 385 -30.95 -32.53 -21.00
CA GLY A 385 -32.37 -32.37 -21.33
C GLY A 385 -32.63 -32.19 -22.83
N ALA A 386 -33.86 -32.44 -23.24
CA ALA A 386 -34.37 -32.23 -24.60
C ALA A 386 -35.15 -30.91 -24.69
N ALA A 387 -34.62 -29.94 -25.44
CA ALA A 387 -35.26 -28.64 -25.66
C ALA A 387 -36.50 -28.76 -26.56
N GLN A 388 -37.60 -28.13 -26.15
CA GLN A 388 -38.93 -28.28 -26.79
C GLN A 388 -39.30 -27.11 -27.72
N GLY A 389 -38.34 -26.22 -27.97
CA GLY A 389 -38.51 -25.03 -28.81
C GLY A 389 -38.55 -23.74 -28.01
N ALA A 390 -38.10 -22.64 -28.62
CA ALA A 390 -38.02 -21.33 -27.99
C ALA A 390 -39.41 -20.79 -27.60
N GLY A 391 -39.51 -20.16 -26.43
CA GLY A 391 -40.76 -19.56 -25.93
C GLY A 391 -41.81 -20.54 -25.43
N THR A 392 -41.55 -21.85 -25.47
CA THR A 392 -42.41 -22.86 -24.85
C THR A 392 -42.26 -22.84 -23.31
N ASN A 393 -43.30 -23.24 -22.58
CA ASN A 393 -43.26 -23.36 -21.12
C ASN A 393 -43.70 -24.75 -20.66
N CYS A 394 -43.30 -25.13 -19.44
CA CYS A 394 -43.59 -26.43 -18.84
C CYS A 394 -45.08 -26.69 -18.55
N GLY A 395 -45.95 -25.68 -18.64
CA GLY A 395 -47.40 -25.87 -18.54
C GLY A 395 -48.05 -26.27 -19.87
N SER A 396 -47.41 -25.94 -20.99
CA SER A 396 -47.89 -26.21 -22.35
C SER A 396 -47.28 -27.45 -23.00
N ILE A 397 -46.23 -28.00 -22.39
CA ILE A 397 -45.45 -29.12 -22.89
C ILE A 397 -45.51 -30.26 -21.90
N THR A 398 -45.93 -31.44 -22.37
CA THR A 398 -45.88 -32.67 -21.58
C THR A 398 -44.51 -33.33 -21.77
N CYS A 399 -43.67 -33.26 -20.75
CA CYS A 399 -42.41 -34.00 -20.73
C CYS A 399 -42.70 -35.48 -20.43
N GLN A 400 -42.63 -36.32 -21.46
CA GLN A 400 -42.75 -37.76 -21.27
C GLN A 400 -41.49 -38.28 -20.58
N ALA A 401 -41.64 -38.79 -19.36
CA ALA A 401 -40.56 -39.50 -18.68
C ALA A 401 -40.18 -40.74 -19.51
N LEU A 402 -38.89 -40.84 -19.88
CA LEU A 402 -38.33 -42.06 -20.46
C LEU A 402 -38.18 -43.16 -19.40
N CYS A 403 -38.04 -42.75 -18.13
CA CYS A 403 -38.06 -43.61 -16.97
C CYS A 403 -38.76 -42.84 -15.84
N LEU A 404 -39.87 -43.36 -15.34
CA LEU A 404 -40.54 -42.76 -14.20
C LEU A 404 -39.90 -43.32 -12.91
N ARG A 405 -39.48 -42.48 -11.97
CA ARG A 405 -38.94 -42.96 -10.68
C ARG A 405 -39.98 -43.84 -9.99
N GLY A 406 -39.58 -45.03 -9.57
CA GLY A 406 -40.45 -46.06 -9.00
C GLY A 406 -41.22 -46.90 -10.03
N ASP A 407 -41.22 -46.56 -11.32
CA ASP A 407 -41.91 -47.33 -12.37
C ASP A 407 -40.96 -48.40 -12.90
N ALA A 408 -40.89 -49.50 -12.16
CA ALA A 408 -39.93 -50.56 -12.36
C ALA A 408 -40.33 -51.53 -13.47
N ASP A 409 -41.57 -51.49 -13.94
CA ASP A 409 -42.03 -52.22 -15.13
C ASP A 409 -42.13 -51.35 -16.41
N CYS A 410 -41.99 -50.02 -16.26
CA CYS A 410 -42.08 -48.98 -17.28
C CYS A 410 -43.45 -48.92 -17.98
N ASN A 411 -44.54 -49.13 -17.24
CA ASN A 411 -45.91 -49.03 -17.75
C ASN A 411 -46.46 -47.58 -17.69
N GLY A 412 -45.68 -46.63 -17.15
CA GLY A 412 -46.04 -45.23 -17.00
C GLY A 412 -46.79 -44.92 -15.70
N ARG A 413 -46.84 -45.87 -14.75
CA ARG A 413 -47.49 -45.74 -13.43
C ARG A 413 -46.51 -46.22 -12.36
N VAL A 414 -46.68 -45.67 -11.16
CA VAL A 414 -45.99 -46.14 -9.95
C VAL A 414 -47.06 -46.70 -9.04
N ASP A 415 -47.14 -48.02 -8.95
CA ASP A 415 -48.11 -48.74 -8.14
C ASP A 415 -47.55 -50.04 -7.54
N ASN A 416 -48.42 -50.89 -7.00
CA ASN A 416 -47.98 -52.12 -6.33
C ASN A 416 -47.39 -53.15 -7.31
N PHE A 417 -47.61 -53.02 -8.62
CA PHE A 417 -47.05 -53.93 -9.63
C PHE A 417 -45.57 -53.64 -9.91
N ASP A 418 -45.05 -52.49 -9.47
CA ASP A 418 -43.63 -52.15 -9.54
C ASP A 418 -42.79 -52.84 -8.47
N ILE A 419 -43.39 -53.32 -7.38
CA ILE A 419 -42.66 -53.90 -6.24
C ILE A 419 -41.80 -55.08 -6.67
N ASP A 420 -42.37 -56.06 -7.38
CA ASP A 420 -41.65 -57.26 -7.79
C ASP A 420 -40.52 -56.93 -8.79
N PRO A 421 -40.75 -56.18 -9.88
CA PRO A 421 -39.69 -55.70 -10.76
C PRO A 421 -38.61 -54.87 -10.04
N TYR A 422 -38.98 -54.04 -9.06
CA TYR A 422 -38.05 -53.18 -8.32
C TYR A 422 -37.08 -54.00 -7.45
N ILE A 423 -37.60 -54.95 -6.68
CA ILE A 423 -36.80 -55.86 -5.87
C ILE A 423 -35.90 -56.74 -6.74
N ILE A 424 -36.40 -57.24 -7.87
CA ILE A 424 -35.58 -57.97 -8.86
C ILE A 424 -34.46 -57.06 -9.39
N GLY A 425 -34.75 -55.80 -9.66
CA GLY A 425 -33.76 -54.80 -10.09
C GLY A 425 -32.61 -54.62 -9.09
N ILE A 426 -32.90 -54.63 -7.78
CA ILE A 426 -31.89 -54.52 -6.73
C ILE A 426 -31.08 -55.82 -6.61
N LEU A 427 -31.75 -56.97 -6.56
CA LEU A 427 -31.11 -58.27 -6.34
C LEU A 427 -30.18 -58.69 -7.49
N PHE A 428 -30.51 -58.27 -8.71
CA PHE A 428 -29.77 -58.61 -9.93
C PHE A 428 -29.21 -57.36 -10.62
N ALA A 429 -28.85 -56.33 -9.85
CA ALA A 429 -28.43 -55.01 -10.36
C ALA A 429 -27.31 -55.08 -11.42
N ASN A 430 -26.44 -56.09 -11.36
CA ASN A 430 -25.29 -56.27 -12.25
C ASN A 430 -25.53 -57.23 -13.42
N GLU A 431 -26.75 -57.77 -13.59
CA GLU A 431 -27.04 -58.73 -14.66
C GLU A 431 -27.56 -58.05 -15.94
N ALA A 432 -27.06 -58.50 -17.09
CA ALA A 432 -27.57 -58.16 -18.42
C ALA A 432 -27.47 -59.42 -19.30
N PRO A 433 -28.57 -59.98 -19.85
CA PRO A 433 -29.97 -59.50 -19.94
C PRO A 433 -30.79 -59.61 -18.62
N PRO A 434 -32.08 -59.14 -18.57
CA PRO A 434 -32.94 -59.33 -17.40
C PRO A 434 -33.13 -60.80 -17.01
N PRO A 435 -33.17 -61.15 -15.71
CA PRO A 435 -33.57 -62.47 -15.26
C PRO A 435 -34.95 -62.86 -15.77
N ALA A 436 -35.19 -64.15 -15.99
CA ALA A 436 -36.48 -64.66 -16.50
C ALA A 436 -37.69 -64.34 -15.59
N LEU A 437 -37.43 -63.94 -14.34
CA LEU A 437 -38.45 -63.54 -13.36
C LEU A 437 -38.83 -62.06 -13.45
N TYR A 438 -38.08 -61.22 -14.19
CA TYR A 438 -38.40 -59.80 -14.36
C TYR A 438 -39.59 -59.64 -15.30
N THR A 439 -40.67 -59.00 -14.80
CA THR A 439 -41.95 -58.87 -15.50
C THR A 439 -42.10 -57.56 -16.30
N GLY A 440 -41.12 -56.65 -16.21
CA GLY A 440 -41.09 -55.40 -16.96
C GLY A 440 -40.61 -55.56 -18.40
N THR A 441 -40.70 -54.49 -19.19
CA THR A 441 -40.20 -54.52 -20.58
C THR A 441 -38.66 -54.66 -20.61
N PRO A 442 -38.06 -55.36 -21.60
CA PRO A 442 -36.60 -55.50 -21.68
C PRO A 442 -35.84 -54.17 -21.79
N GLN A 443 -36.47 -53.13 -22.37
CA GLN A 443 -35.93 -51.77 -22.41
C GLN A 443 -35.92 -51.12 -21.02
N CYS A 444 -36.93 -51.41 -20.19
CA CYS A 444 -37.00 -50.96 -18.81
C CYS A 444 -35.83 -51.48 -17.98
N TRP A 445 -35.41 -52.74 -18.19
CA TRP A 445 -34.24 -53.31 -17.52
C TRP A 445 -33.01 -52.42 -17.70
N THR A 446 -32.71 -51.98 -18.93
CA THR A 446 -31.53 -51.14 -19.19
C THR A 446 -31.59 -49.75 -18.55
N LEU A 447 -32.75 -49.33 -18.06
CA LEU A 447 -33.00 -48.06 -17.38
C LEU A 447 -33.10 -48.22 -15.85
N ARG A 448 -32.65 -49.35 -15.27
CA ARG A 448 -32.71 -49.64 -13.82
C ARG A 448 -32.28 -48.51 -12.91
N THR A 449 -31.11 -47.93 -13.17
CA THR A 449 -30.61 -46.80 -12.37
C THR A 449 -31.51 -45.57 -12.50
N CYS A 450 -32.22 -45.44 -13.62
CA CYS A 450 -33.07 -44.29 -13.96
C CYS A 450 -34.42 -44.32 -13.21
N TRP A 451 -35.08 -45.48 -13.15
CA TRP A 451 -36.32 -45.64 -12.38
C TRP A 451 -36.08 -46.06 -10.92
N GLY A 452 -34.95 -46.69 -10.63
CA GLY A 452 -34.62 -47.30 -9.34
C GLY A 452 -33.90 -46.40 -8.34
N ASP A 453 -33.17 -45.37 -8.79
CA ASP A 453 -32.57 -44.36 -7.90
C ASP A 453 -33.65 -43.37 -7.43
N VAL A 454 -34.46 -43.82 -6.48
CA VAL A 454 -35.59 -43.03 -5.95
C VAL A 454 -35.10 -41.98 -4.97
N ASN A 455 -33.95 -42.19 -4.33
CA ASN A 455 -33.37 -41.25 -3.36
C ASN A 455 -32.45 -40.17 -4.00
N ARG A 456 -32.13 -40.31 -5.29
CA ARG A 456 -31.30 -39.41 -6.10
C ARG A 456 -29.84 -39.31 -5.68
N ASP A 457 -29.28 -40.40 -5.15
CA ASP A 457 -27.86 -40.49 -4.83
C ASP A 457 -27.01 -40.99 -6.02
N ASN A 458 -27.64 -41.15 -7.19
CA ASN A 458 -27.07 -41.65 -8.44
C ASN A 458 -26.65 -43.13 -8.37
N HIS A 459 -27.15 -43.86 -7.38
CA HIS A 459 -27.00 -45.31 -7.25
C HIS A 459 -28.37 -45.94 -7.10
N PHE A 460 -28.52 -47.15 -7.62
CA PHE A 460 -29.69 -47.97 -7.34
C PHE A 460 -29.27 -49.12 -6.44
N ASN A 461 -29.65 -49.05 -5.16
CA ASN A 461 -29.25 -49.97 -4.12
C ASN A 461 -30.34 -50.11 -3.04
N SER A 462 -30.03 -50.78 -1.92
CA SER A 462 -31.00 -51.01 -0.85
C SER A 462 -31.51 -49.74 -0.17
N PHE A 463 -30.77 -48.63 -0.21
CA PHE A 463 -31.17 -47.34 0.34
C PHE A 463 -32.29 -46.66 -0.46
N ASP A 464 -32.60 -47.15 -1.66
CA ASP A 464 -33.74 -46.68 -2.45
C ASP A 464 -35.06 -47.38 -2.08
N ILE A 465 -35.02 -48.45 -1.28
CA ILE A 465 -36.23 -49.22 -0.92
C ILE A 465 -37.17 -48.38 -0.05
N ASP A 466 -36.67 -47.73 1.00
CA ASP A 466 -37.53 -46.95 1.90
C ASP A 466 -38.18 -45.76 1.17
N PRO A 467 -37.45 -44.98 0.35
CA PRO A 467 -38.05 -43.94 -0.51
C PRO A 467 -39.05 -44.47 -1.54
N PHE A 468 -38.80 -45.64 -2.13
CA PHE A 468 -39.75 -46.28 -3.04
C PHE A 468 -41.04 -46.71 -2.34
N VAL A 469 -40.92 -47.34 -1.16
CA VAL A 469 -42.08 -47.72 -0.33
C VAL A 469 -42.86 -46.49 0.10
N ALA A 470 -42.16 -45.43 0.52
CA ALA A 470 -42.79 -44.15 0.84
C ALA A 470 -43.53 -43.58 -0.37
N CYS A 471 -42.96 -43.67 -1.58
CA CYS A 471 -43.61 -43.23 -2.81
C CYS A 471 -44.92 -44.00 -3.06
N ILE A 472 -44.88 -45.33 -3.19
CA ILE A 472 -46.09 -46.12 -3.53
C ILE A 472 -47.19 -46.05 -2.46
N THR A 473 -46.85 -45.75 -1.20
CA THR A 473 -47.82 -45.68 -0.09
C THR A 473 -48.42 -44.29 0.12
N THR A 474 -47.84 -43.24 -0.47
CA THR A 474 -48.28 -41.85 -0.27
C THR A 474 -48.93 -41.21 -1.49
N LEU A 475 -48.93 -41.86 -2.66
CA LEU A 475 -49.58 -41.35 -3.87
C LEU A 475 -51.12 -41.36 -3.74
N PRO A 476 -51.81 -40.21 -3.83
CA PRO A 476 -53.24 -40.11 -3.57
C PRO A 476 -54.14 -40.54 -4.75
N VAL A 477 -53.60 -40.79 -5.96
CA VAL A 477 -54.37 -41.15 -7.16
C VAL A 477 -53.54 -42.05 -8.11
N PRO A 478 -54.13 -43.06 -8.78
CA PRO A 478 -53.43 -43.85 -9.81
C PRO A 478 -52.91 -42.98 -10.95
N GLY A 479 -51.60 -43.06 -11.25
CA GLY A 479 -50.95 -42.32 -12.35
C GLY A 479 -50.15 -41.08 -11.94
N GLN A 480 -49.83 -40.88 -10.65
CA GLN A 480 -48.89 -39.84 -10.19
C GLN A 480 -47.48 -40.39 -10.00
N HIS A 481 -46.49 -39.49 -10.06
CA HIS A 481 -45.05 -39.77 -10.01
C HIS A 481 -44.50 -39.55 -8.59
N CYS A 482 -43.42 -40.25 -8.21
CA CYS A 482 -42.78 -40.03 -6.91
C CYS A 482 -42.37 -38.55 -6.74
N PRO A 483 -42.78 -37.87 -5.65
CA PRO A 483 -42.50 -36.45 -5.46
C PRO A 483 -40.99 -36.18 -5.44
N THR A 484 -40.60 -35.03 -5.96
CA THR A 484 -39.21 -34.65 -6.22
C THR A 484 -38.43 -34.21 -4.97
N SER A 485 -38.96 -34.40 -3.77
CA SER A 485 -38.40 -33.85 -2.54
C SER A 485 -38.53 -34.81 -1.35
N TYR A 486 -37.37 -35.28 -0.86
CA TYR A 486 -37.09 -35.54 0.55
C TYR A 486 -35.85 -34.74 0.95
#